data_AF-A0A835GV61-F1
#
_entry.id   AF-A0A835GV61-F1
#
_cell.length_a   1.000
_cell.length_b   1.000
_cell.length_c   1.000
_cell.angle_alpha   90.00
_cell.angle_beta   90.00
_cell.angle_gamma   90.00
#
_symmetry.space_group_name_H-M   'P 1'
#
loop_
_entity.id
_entity.type
_entity.pdbx_description
1 polymer ?
#
loop_
_entity_poly.entity_id
_entity_poly.type
_entity_poly.pdbx_seq_one_letter_code
_entity_poly.pdbx_strand_id
1 'polypeptide(L)'
;MEDCTIGGYIISLGTTVIVNLWKLPRDPQVWSDPLEFRLERFITSHMDVDVRGQHFELIPFGSRRRSCPGISFAIQVLHLTFRR
;
A
#
# COMPACT_ATOMS: atom_id res chain seq x y z
N MET A 1 24.06 -1.03 7.91
CA MET A 1 23.47 -1.34 6.60
C MET A 1 24.50 -2.18 5.88
N GLU A 2 24.06 -3.18 5.13
CA GLU A 2 24.91 -4.16 4.43
C GLU A 2 24.35 -4.42 3.04
N ASP A 3 25.18 -5.00 2.16
CA ASP A 3 24.72 -5.50 0.87
C ASP A 3 23.63 -6.55 1.08
N CYS A 4 22.59 -6.54 0.25
CA CYS A 4 21.48 -7.48 0.38
C CYS A 4 21.01 -8.01 -0.97
N THR A 5 20.26 -9.11 -0.94
CA THR A 5 19.67 -9.69 -2.17
C THR A 5 18.17 -9.42 -2.21
N ILE A 6 17.69 -8.83 -3.30
CA ILE A 6 16.26 -8.56 -3.55
C ILE A 6 15.89 -9.14 -4.92
N GLY A 7 14.94 -10.07 -4.96
CA GLY A 7 14.47 -10.66 -6.23
C GLY A 7 15.57 -11.35 -7.05
N GLY A 8 16.61 -11.86 -6.38
CA GLY A 8 17.79 -12.46 -7.03
C GLY A 8 18.90 -11.47 -7.41
N TYR A 9 18.70 -10.17 -7.22
CA TYR A 9 19.71 -9.14 -7.49
C TYR A 9 20.45 -8.72 -6.22
N ILE A 10 21.77 -8.57 -6.33
CA ILE A 10 22.59 -8.02 -5.25
C ILE A 10 22.47 -6.49 -5.30
N ILE A 11 22.04 -5.90 -4.19
CA ILE A 11 21.89 -4.47 -3.98
C ILE A 11 23.02 -4.02 -3.06
N SER A 12 23.93 -3.20 -3.59
CA SER A 12 25.04 -2.66 -2.83
C SER A 12 24.59 -1.66 -1.76
N LEU A 13 25.33 -1.61 -0.67
CA LEU A 13 25.21 -0.63 0.40
C LEU A 13 25.16 0.80 -0.18
N GLY A 14 24.23 1.60 0.32
CA GLY A 14 24.06 2.99 -0.11
C GLY A 14 23.15 3.17 -1.32
N THR A 15 22.68 2.09 -1.94
CA THR A 15 21.67 2.18 -3.01
C THR A 15 20.36 2.78 -2.48
N THR A 16 19.85 3.79 -3.16
CA THR A 16 18.52 4.37 -2.86
C THR A 16 17.43 3.51 -3.50
N VAL A 17 16.50 3.01 -2.68
CA VAL A 17 15.36 2.21 -3.15
C VAL A 17 14.10 3.07 -3.18
N ILE A 18 13.46 3.13 -4.35
CA ILE A 18 12.17 3.78 -4.54
C ILE A 18 11.12 2.70 -4.82
N VAL A 19 10.13 2.60 -3.95
CA VAL A 19 9.03 1.65 -4.13
C VAL A 19 7.99 2.26 -5.07
N ASN A 20 7.63 1.53 -6.14
CA ASN A 20 6.56 1.95 -7.05
C ASN A 20 5.19 1.67 -6.43
N LEU A 21 4.79 2.51 -5.49
CA LEU A 21 3.48 2.42 -4.82
C LEU A 21 2.30 2.63 -5.78
N TRP A 22 2.52 3.34 -6.90
CA TRP A 22 1.50 3.58 -7.91
C TRP A 22 1.04 2.31 -8.64
N LYS A 23 1.98 1.36 -8.84
CA LYS A 23 1.72 0.09 -9.50
C LYS A 23 0.84 -0.83 -8.66
N LEU A 24 1.03 -0.87 -7.34
CA LEU A 24 0.40 -1.85 -6.44
C LEU A 24 -1.14 -1.90 -6.56
N PRO A 25 -1.87 -0.78 -6.43
CA PRO A 25 -3.34 -0.78 -6.57
C PRO A 25 -3.80 -0.96 -8.03
N ARG A 26 -2.87 -1.00 -8.99
CA ARG A 26 -3.16 -1.08 -10.44
C ARG A 26 -2.80 -2.42 -11.06
N ASP A 27 -2.27 -3.35 -10.29
CA ASP A 27 -1.83 -4.64 -10.79
C ASP A 27 -3.05 -5.53 -11.14
N PRO A 28 -3.27 -5.90 -12.41
CA PRO A 28 -4.41 -6.73 -12.80
C PRO A 28 -4.29 -8.18 -12.29
N GLN A 29 -3.11 -8.61 -11.83
CA GLN A 29 -2.94 -9.92 -11.18
C GLN A 29 -3.52 -9.94 -9.76
N VAL A 30 -3.68 -8.77 -9.15
CA VAL A 30 -4.15 -8.61 -7.77
C VAL A 30 -5.57 -8.05 -7.75
N TRP A 31 -5.86 -7.07 -8.59
CA TRP A 31 -7.12 -6.35 -8.61
C TRP A 31 -7.87 -6.62 -9.92
N SER A 32 -9.12 -7.08 -9.83
CA SER A 32 -10.03 -7.10 -10.98
C SER A 32 -10.37 -5.67 -11.41
N ASP A 33 -10.30 -5.37 -12.70
CA ASP A 33 -10.57 -4.02 -13.25
C ASP A 33 -9.85 -2.90 -12.46
N PRO A 34 -8.51 -2.90 -12.41
CA PRO A 34 -7.72 -2.08 -11.48
C PRO A 34 -7.86 -0.56 -11.69
N LEU A 35 -8.29 -0.15 -12.88
CA LEU A 35 -8.45 1.27 -13.24
C LEU A 35 -9.87 1.77 -12.98
N GLU A 36 -10.81 0.89 -12.67
CA GLU A 36 -12.18 1.24 -12.35
C GLU A 36 -12.29 1.65 -10.87
N PHE A 37 -12.93 2.81 -10.62
CA PHE A 37 -13.31 3.21 -9.27
C PHE A 37 -14.49 2.38 -8.79
N ARG A 38 -14.20 1.28 -8.07
CA ARG A 38 -15.18 0.31 -7.58
C ARG A 38 -14.98 0.05 -6.09
N LEU A 39 -15.86 0.59 -5.25
CA LEU A 39 -15.77 0.50 -3.78
C LEU A 39 -16.21 -0.87 -3.26
N GLU A 40 -17.15 -1.52 -3.96
CA GLU A 40 -17.78 -2.80 -3.64
C GLU A 40 -16.74 -3.92 -3.49
N ARG A 41 -15.56 -3.79 -4.12
CA ARG A 41 -14.47 -4.76 -3.98
C ARG A 41 -14.02 -4.91 -2.53
N PHE A 42 -14.04 -3.84 -1.74
CA PHE A 42 -13.65 -3.84 -0.33
C PHE A 42 -14.77 -4.34 0.61
N ILE A 43 -15.94 -4.66 0.07
CA ILE A 43 -17.08 -5.25 0.80
C ILE A 43 -17.32 -6.71 0.37
N THR A 44 -16.66 -7.16 -0.70
CA THR A 44 -16.89 -8.49 -1.30
C THR A 44 -15.59 -9.29 -1.40
N SER A 45 -14.83 -9.10 -2.47
CA SER A 45 -13.62 -9.88 -2.80
C SER A 45 -12.41 -9.56 -1.92
N HIS A 46 -12.32 -8.36 -1.35
CA HIS A 46 -11.16 -7.85 -0.61
C HIS A 46 -11.58 -7.28 0.75
N MET A 47 -12.50 -7.95 1.46
CA MET A 47 -13.04 -7.49 2.74
C MET A 47 -12.00 -7.33 3.85
N ASP A 48 -10.98 -8.19 3.83
CA ASP A 48 -9.93 -8.19 4.86
C ASP A 48 -8.80 -7.21 4.55
N VAL A 49 -8.79 -6.61 3.35
CA VAL A 49 -7.71 -5.69 2.95
C VAL A 49 -7.86 -4.34 3.66
N ASP A 50 -6.83 -3.97 4.41
CA ASP A 50 -6.74 -2.69 5.10
C ASP A 50 -5.59 -1.80 4.62
N VAL A 51 -5.65 -0.52 4.99
CA VAL A 51 -4.64 0.49 4.64
C VAL A 51 -3.53 0.61 5.70
N ARG A 52 -3.51 -0.25 6.74
CA ARG A 52 -2.58 -0.17 7.88
C ARG A 52 -1.24 -0.84 7.62
N GLY A 53 -0.99 -1.25 6.38
CA GLY A 53 0.32 -1.74 5.96
C GLY A 53 0.52 -3.24 6.21
N GLN A 54 -0.55 -3.99 6.51
CA GLN A 54 -0.50 -5.45 6.62
C GLN A 54 -0.67 -6.13 5.25
N HIS A 55 -1.38 -5.47 4.33
CA HIS A 55 -1.70 -5.93 2.99
C HIS A 55 -0.84 -5.21 1.95
N PHE A 56 0.15 -5.89 1.37
CA PHE A 56 1.12 -5.26 0.45
C PHE A 56 0.52 -4.85 -0.89
N GLU A 57 -0.63 -5.41 -1.26
CA GLU A 57 -1.46 -4.99 -2.37
C GLU A 57 -1.97 -3.54 -2.21
N LEU A 58 -2.11 -3.03 -0.98
CA LEU A 58 -2.63 -1.71 -0.68
C LEU A 58 -1.91 -1.04 0.51
N ILE A 59 -0.84 -0.29 0.22
CA ILE A 59 -0.03 0.40 1.26
C ILE A 59 0.12 1.91 1.01
N PRO A 60 -0.97 2.69 0.96
CA PRO A 60 -0.91 4.14 0.70
C PRO A 60 -0.14 4.91 1.78
N PHE A 61 -0.06 4.36 2.99
CA PHE A 61 0.66 4.92 4.13
C PHE A 61 2.01 4.20 4.38
N GLY A 62 2.50 3.41 3.43
CA GLY A 62 3.67 2.56 3.62
C GLY A 62 3.40 1.39 4.59
N SER A 63 4.46 0.73 5.05
CA SER A 63 4.37 -0.44 5.92
C SER A 63 5.57 -0.53 6.87
N ARG A 64 5.38 -1.22 8.00
CA ARG A 64 6.40 -1.52 9.02
C ARG A 64 7.14 -0.25 9.50
N ARG A 65 8.47 -0.33 9.71
CA ARG A 65 9.30 0.69 10.37
C ARG A 65 9.32 2.06 9.67
N ARG A 66 8.84 2.15 8.43
CA ARG A 66 8.78 3.39 7.64
C ARG A 66 7.34 3.75 7.25
N SER A 67 6.33 3.17 7.90
CA SER A 67 4.94 3.57 7.70
C SER A 67 4.70 5.00 8.20
N CYS A 68 3.76 5.70 7.58
CA CYS A 68 3.34 7.03 7.97
C CYS A 68 2.82 7.02 9.43
N PRO A 69 3.39 7.83 10.33
CA PRO A 69 2.90 7.92 11.70
C PRO A 69 1.51 8.58 11.80
N GLY A 70 1.08 9.30 10.76
CA GLY A 70 -0.19 10.01 10.69
C GLY A 70 -1.38 9.18 10.19
N ILE A 71 -1.23 7.87 9.98
CA ILE A 71 -2.30 7.02 9.42
C ILE A 71 -3.61 7.11 10.20
N SER A 72 -3.56 6.98 11.53
CA SER A 72 -4.75 7.03 12.37
C SER A 72 -5.44 8.39 12.27
N PHE A 73 -4.67 9.47 12.24
CA PHE A 73 -5.20 10.82 12.09
C PHE A 73 -5.88 11.01 10.72
N ALA A 74 -5.22 10.60 9.63
CA ALA A 74 -5.77 10.71 8.28
C ALA A 74 -7.11 9.95 8.14
N ILE A 75 -7.19 8.73 8.68
CA ILE A 75 -8.43 7.94 8.68
C ILE A 75 -9.55 8.66 9.43
N GLN A 76 -9.27 9.21 10.62
CA GLN A 76 -10.29 9.95 11.39
C GLN A 76 -10.77 11.21 10.66
N VAL A 77 -9.85 11.96 10.03
CA VAL A 77 -10.21 13.13 9.22
C VAL A 77 -11.06 12.74 8.02
N LEU A 78 -10.69 11.69 7.27
CA LEU A 78 -11.49 11.21 6.13
C LEU A 78 -12.90 10.80 6.57
N HIS A 79 -13.03 10.06 7.66
CA HIS A 79 -14.34 9.70 8.20
C HIS A 79 -15.17 10.92 8.61
N LEU A 80 -14.56 11.92 9.25
CA LEU A 80 -15.26 13.15 9.63
C LEU A 80 -15.69 13.95 8.39
N THR A 81 -14.84 14.05 7.38
CA THR A 81 -15.09 14.83 6.17
C THR A 81 -16.17 14.19 5.30
N PHE A 82 -16.13 12.87 5.07
CA PHE A 82 -17.12 12.19 4.22
C PHE A 82 -18.47 11.93 4.91
N ARG A 83 -18.52 12.02 6.25
CA ARG A 83 -19.77 11.90 7.01
C ARG A 83 -20.54 13.23 7.10
N ARG A 84 -19.91 14.35 6.73
CA ARG A 84 -20.55 15.66 6.62
C ARG A 84 -21.18 15.84 5.25
#